data_AF-A0A1M5XQM4-F1
#
_entry.id   AF-A0A1M5XQM4-F1
#
_cell.length_a   1.000
_cell.length_b   1.000
_cell.length_c   1.000
_cell.angle_alpha   90.00
_cell.angle_beta   90.00
_cell.angle_gamma   90.00
#
_symmetry.space_group_name_H-M   'P 1'
#
loop_
_entity.id
_entity.type
_entity.pdbx_description
1 polymer ?
#
loop_
_entity_poly.entity_id
_entity_poly.type
_entity_poly.pdbx_seq_one_letter_code
_entity_poly.pdbx_strand_id
1 'polypeptide(L)'
;MKNRYSLSFKLFYFIYLGAIGSFMPYINVYLEKSAGLSGSQIGLITALSLVFGVCVIPVWGVVGDRTKRYNALLKFSIAGSLVMVAIYWKAATYPMIILCAIGLEMIRLGTMPMADTLATNYCHESGDNYGSIRAMGSLGYMIVSMAVGFLADKFGLDGTIFASYAFLLLITIPICFGLPKDSTSGEAQDKEKLQEGSFKELITNKKYIFILIITILTTVIVDSSMSYAGNHLVSTLGGSESSISWLTFTMVLPEVVFLTVAIKFINKLGFKRFYILVVASMILRFGVYSLIENQYAFLAVSVVHCLGVSIVTVGNLTFIRSSVNPSVLGTAITLLNAAISIGRALFGYIFGVVYQYGNSYMIFMISTGAFIVAIIILIRTKNFEGIGINKV
;
A
#
# COMPACT_ATOMS: atom_id res chain seq x y z
N MET A 1 31.88 6.20 -9.30
CA MET A 1 30.86 5.15 -9.58
C MET A 1 29.77 5.11 -8.51
N LYS A 2 30.10 5.08 -7.21
CA LYS A 2 29.14 5.10 -6.08
C LYS A 2 28.01 6.15 -6.20
N ASN A 3 28.34 7.43 -6.39
CA ASN A 3 27.32 8.49 -6.56
C ASN A 3 26.37 8.29 -7.76
N ARG A 4 26.82 7.61 -8.83
CA ARG A 4 26.01 7.37 -10.03
C ARG A 4 24.95 6.29 -9.80
N TYR A 5 25.30 5.20 -9.12
CA TYR A 5 24.32 4.15 -8.79
C TYR A 5 23.31 4.62 -7.75
N SER A 6 23.77 5.32 -6.71
CA SER A 6 22.88 5.94 -5.71
C SER A 6 21.84 6.86 -6.38
N LEU A 7 22.28 7.73 -7.30
CA LEU A 7 21.38 8.60 -8.06
C LEU A 7 20.43 7.81 -8.97
N SER A 8 20.92 6.75 -9.62
CA SER A 8 20.11 5.89 -10.50
C SER A 8 19.00 5.18 -9.73
N PHE A 9 19.27 4.67 -8.52
CA PHE A 9 18.25 4.09 -7.66
C PHE A 9 17.25 5.14 -7.17
N LYS A 10 17.71 6.31 -6.72
CA LYS A 10 16.83 7.42 -6.30
C LYS A 10 15.87 7.83 -7.42
N LEU A 11 16.41 7.99 -8.63
CA LEU A 11 15.62 8.34 -9.81
C LEU A 11 14.66 7.22 -10.20
N PHE A 12 15.12 5.96 -10.15
CA PHE A 12 14.26 4.79 -10.37
C PHE A 12 13.05 4.79 -9.43
N TYR A 13 13.28 4.88 -8.10
CA TYR A 13 12.19 4.88 -7.14
C TYR A 13 11.26 6.07 -7.34
N PHE A 14 11.81 7.27 -7.57
CA PHE A 14 11.03 8.48 -7.82
C PHE A 14 10.09 8.31 -9.02
N ILE A 15 10.62 7.85 -10.16
CA ILE A 15 9.84 7.74 -11.40
C ILE A 15 8.88 6.54 -11.36
N TYR A 16 9.34 5.38 -10.89
CA TYR A 16 8.50 4.18 -10.86
C TYR A 16 7.35 4.30 -9.88
N LEU A 17 7.58 4.80 -8.65
CA LEU A 17 6.47 5.07 -7.73
C LEU A 17 5.66 6.28 -8.14
N GLY A 18 6.28 7.25 -8.82
CA GLY A 18 5.56 8.29 -9.53
C GLY A 18 4.55 7.71 -10.53
N ALA A 19 4.95 6.73 -11.34
CA ALA A 19 4.08 6.02 -12.27
C ALA A 19 2.91 5.37 -11.51
N ILE A 20 3.18 4.67 -10.42
CA ILE A 20 2.13 4.06 -9.60
C ILE A 20 1.15 5.14 -9.06
N GLY A 21 1.66 6.28 -8.59
CA GLY A 21 0.85 7.42 -8.14
C GLY A 21 0.06 8.12 -9.25
N SER A 22 0.52 8.01 -10.49
CA SER A 22 -0.14 8.50 -11.69
C SER A 22 -1.38 7.67 -12.06
N PHE A 23 -1.48 6.43 -11.59
CA PHE A 23 -2.49 5.46 -12.02
C PHE A 23 -3.40 4.98 -10.88
N MET A 24 -2.83 4.52 -9.78
CA MET A 24 -3.57 3.81 -8.71
C MET A 24 -4.65 4.65 -8.01
N PRO A 25 -4.44 5.94 -7.68
CA PRO A 25 -5.48 6.76 -7.04
C PRO A 25 -6.70 6.99 -7.93
N TYR A 26 -6.55 6.87 -9.25
CA TYR A 26 -7.54 7.29 -10.24
C TYR A 26 -8.27 6.12 -10.90
N ILE A 27 -7.73 4.90 -10.82
CA ILE A 27 -8.22 3.75 -11.59
C ILE A 27 -9.69 3.43 -11.31
N ASN A 28 -10.13 3.50 -10.05
CA ASN A 28 -11.53 3.20 -9.72
C ASN A 28 -12.50 4.28 -10.21
N VAL A 29 -12.07 5.53 -10.32
CA VAL A 29 -12.88 6.61 -10.92
C VAL A 29 -12.98 6.41 -12.43
N TYR A 30 -11.88 6.02 -13.09
CA TYR A 30 -11.90 5.65 -14.50
C TYR A 30 -12.84 4.46 -14.79
N LEU A 31 -12.74 3.40 -13.97
CA LEU A 31 -13.58 2.21 -14.14
C LEU A 31 -15.08 2.54 -14.01
N GLU A 32 -15.43 3.46 -13.13
CA GLU A 32 -16.82 3.91 -12.96
C GLU A 32 -17.25 4.85 -14.10
N LYS A 33 -16.57 5.99 -14.26
CA LYS A 33 -17.01 7.07 -15.16
C LYS A 33 -16.86 6.72 -16.64
N SER A 34 -15.76 6.07 -17.00
CA SER A 34 -15.35 5.92 -18.39
C SER A 34 -15.61 4.52 -18.91
N ALA A 35 -15.33 3.49 -18.10
CA ALA A 35 -15.67 2.11 -18.45
C ALA A 35 -17.11 1.74 -18.09
N GLY A 36 -17.83 2.60 -17.34
CA GLY A 36 -19.24 2.40 -17.00
C GLY A 36 -19.50 1.20 -16.08
N LEU A 37 -18.50 0.78 -15.30
CA LEU A 37 -18.62 -0.38 -14.43
C LEU A 37 -19.35 -0.04 -13.13
N SER A 38 -20.14 -1.00 -12.65
CA SER A 38 -20.83 -0.89 -11.37
C SER A 38 -19.86 -1.07 -10.18
N GLY A 39 -20.26 -0.60 -9.00
CA GLY A 39 -19.45 -0.75 -7.78
C GLY A 39 -19.04 -2.19 -7.49
N SER A 40 -19.94 -3.17 -7.69
CA SER A 40 -19.61 -4.60 -7.49
C SER A 40 -18.60 -5.13 -8.51
N GLN A 41 -18.64 -4.64 -9.74
CA GLN A 41 -17.66 -4.99 -10.77
C GLN A 41 -16.27 -4.45 -10.43
N ILE A 42 -16.19 -3.19 -9.98
CA ILE A 42 -14.93 -2.57 -9.49
C ILE A 42 -14.39 -3.32 -8.27
N GLY A 43 -15.28 -3.67 -7.33
CA GLY A 43 -14.94 -4.44 -6.14
C GLY A 43 -14.41 -5.83 -6.49
N LEU A 44 -14.98 -6.49 -7.50
CA LEU A 44 -14.53 -7.80 -7.98
C LEU A 44 -13.14 -7.70 -8.63
N ILE A 45 -12.91 -6.69 -9.47
CA ILE A 45 -11.59 -6.43 -10.07
C ILE A 45 -10.52 -6.25 -8.97
N THR A 46 -10.83 -5.43 -7.97
CA THR A 46 -9.94 -5.15 -6.83
C THR A 46 -9.66 -6.44 -6.04
N ALA A 47 -10.71 -7.21 -5.73
CA ALA A 47 -10.60 -8.45 -4.98
C ALA A 47 -9.76 -9.52 -5.70
N LEU A 48 -10.03 -9.75 -6.98
CA LEU A 48 -9.27 -10.71 -7.78
C LEU A 48 -7.82 -10.29 -7.92
N SER A 49 -7.55 -9.01 -8.19
CA SER A 49 -6.18 -8.48 -8.31
C SER A 49 -5.37 -8.70 -7.02
N LEU A 50 -5.98 -8.51 -5.85
CA LEU A 50 -5.35 -8.77 -4.56
C LEU A 50 -5.11 -10.27 -4.30
N VAL A 51 -6.10 -11.13 -4.57
CA VAL A 51 -5.97 -12.59 -4.39
C VAL A 51 -4.86 -13.15 -5.27
N PHE A 52 -4.89 -12.84 -6.57
CA PHE A 52 -3.84 -13.29 -7.49
C PHE A 52 -2.49 -12.65 -7.16
N GLY A 53 -2.46 -11.39 -6.70
CA GLY A 53 -1.25 -10.73 -6.27
C GLY A 53 -0.54 -11.44 -5.12
N VAL A 54 -1.29 -11.87 -4.09
CA VAL A 54 -0.74 -12.65 -2.95
C VAL A 54 -0.12 -13.96 -3.43
N CYS A 55 -0.75 -14.64 -4.38
CA CYS A 55 -0.23 -15.88 -4.94
C CYS A 55 1.04 -15.68 -5.78
N VAL A 56 1.19 -14.52 -6.43
CA VAL A 56 2.27 -14.24 -7.38
C VAL A 56 3.52 -13.65 -6.71
N ILE A 57 3.40 -12.95 -5.58
CA ILE A 57 4.57 -12.40 -4.86
C ILE A 57 5.61 -13.48 -4.51
N PRO A 58 5.23 -14.65 -3.93
CA PRO A 58 6.18 -15.73 -3.67
C PRO A 58 6.83 -16.31 -4.94
N VAL A 59 6.09 -16.34 -6.05
CA VAL A 59 6.61 -16.81 -7.34
C VAL A 59 7.75 -15.91 -7.81
N TRP A 60 7.57 -14.59 -7.73
CA TRP A 60 8.64 -13.63 -8.04
C TRP A 60 9.86 -13.81 -7.13
N GLY A 61 9.66 -14.04 -5.83
CA GLY A 61 10.75 -14.32 -4.89
C GLY A 61 11.54 -15.57 -5.29
N VAL A 62 10.85 -16.70 -5.50
CA VAL A 62 11.48 -17.97 -5.89
C VAL A 62 12.20 -17.86 -7.24
N VAL A 63 11.61 -17.19 -8.22
CA VAL A 63 12.22 -16.98 -9.54
C VAL A 63 13.44 -16.05 -9.43
N GLY A 64 13.34 -14.98 -8.63
CA GLY A 64 14.46 -14.09 -8.32
C GLY A 64 15.64 -14.84 -7.72
N ASP A 65 15.40 -15.61 -6.66
CA ASP A 65 16.45 -16.31 -5.92
C ASP A 65 17.07 -17.46 -6.72
N ARG A 66 16.27 -18.18 -7.52
CA ARG A 66 16.78 -19.26 -8.38
C ARG A 66 17.60 -18.75 -9.55
N THR A 67 17.16 -17.66 -10.18
CA THR A 67 17.85 -17.13 -11.36
C THR A 67 19.02 -16.23 -11.01
N LYS A 68 18.96 -15.57 -9.84
CA LYS A 68 19.86 -14.48 -9.42
C LYS A 68 19.99 -13.37 -10.47
N ARG A 69 18.96 -13.19 -11.31
CA ARG A 69 18.91 -12.22 -12.42
C ARG A 69 17.92 -11.09 -12.10
N TYR A 70 18.03 -10.49 -10.92
CA TYR A 70 17.10 -9.49 -10.40
C TYR A 70 16.96 -8.30 -11.36
N ASN A 71 18.06 -7.82 -11.95
CA ASN A 71 18.02 -6.72 -12.93
C ASN A 71 17.25 -7.11 -14.21
N ALA A 72 17.42 -8.34 -14.70
CA ALA A 72 16.67 -8.81 -15.88
C ALA A 72 15.18 -8.97 -15.58
N LEU A 73 14.83 -9.53 -14.42
CA LEU A 73 13.45 -9.68 -13.97
C LEU A 73 12.77 -8.33 -13.75
N LEU A 74 13.49 -7.36 -13.21
CA LEU A 74 13.03 -5.98 -13.06
C LEU A 74 12.66 -5.35 -14.40
N LYS A 75 13.54 -5.48 -15.41
CA LYS A 75 13.25 -4.97 -16.75
C LYS A 75 12.08 -5.69 -17.41
N PHE A 76 12.00 -7.00 -17.23
CA PHE A 76 10.89 -7.81 -17.73
C PHE A 76 9.56 -7.39 -17.11
N SER A 77 9.51 -7.15 -15.79
CA SER A 77 8.28 -6.70 -15.13
C SER A 77 7.85 -5.33 -15.61
N ILE A 78 8.77 -4.36 -15.76
CA ILE A 78 8.44 -3.01 -16.24
C ILE A 78 7.97 -3.05 -17.71
N ALA A 79 8.67 -3.79 -18.57
CA ALA A 79 8.28 -3.95 -19.97
C ALA A 79 6.92 -4.66 -20.10
N GLY A 80 6.70 -5.71 -19.31
CA GLY A 80 5.41 -6.41 -19.25
C GLY A 80 4.28 -5.51 -18.75
N SER A 81 4.52 -4.68 -17.74
CA SER A 81 3.55 -3.68 -17.28
C SER A 81 3.24 -2.64 -18.35
N LEU A 82 4.23 -2.21 -19.14
CA LEU A 82 4.05 -1.29 -20.26
C LEU A 82 3.17 -1.89 -21.36
N VAL A 83 3.38 -3.17 -21.69
CA VAL A 83 2.52 -3.88 -22.65
C VAL A 83 1.11 -4.04 -22.11
N MET A 84 0.98 -4.46 -20.84
CA MET A 84 -0.34 -4.64 -20.21
C MET A 84 -1.13 -3.34 -20.13
N VAL A 85 -0.52 -2.20 -19.77
CA VAL A 85 -1.24 -0.92 -19.74
C VAL A 85 -1.72 -0.50 -21.14
N ALA A 86 -0.93 -0.76 -22.19
CA ALA A 86 -1.32 -0.45 -23.56
C ALA A 86 -2.52 -1.29 -24.03
N ILE A 87 -2.57 -2.57 -23.63
CA ILE A 87 -3.72 -3.45 -23.89
C ILE A 87 -4.92 -2.99 -23.05
N TYR A 88 -4.70 -2.65 -21.79
CA TYR A 88 -5.74 -2.21 -20.86
C TYR A 88 -6.44 -0.95 -21.37
N TRP A 89 -5.71 0.04 -21.88
CA TRP A 89 -6.31 1.25 -22.44
C TRP A 89 -7.31 0.95 -23.57
N LYS A 90 -7.09 -0.13 -24.35
CA LYS A 90 -7.98 -0.53 -25.44
C LYS A 90 -9.06 -1.55 -25.02
N ALA A 91 -9.10 -1.96 -23.75
CA ALA A 91 -10.04 -2.97 -23.28
C ALA A 91 -11.47 -2.40 -23.26
N ALA A 92 -12.33 -2.90 -24.15
CA ALA A 92 -13.72 -2.43 -24.28
C ALA A 92 -14.75 -3.35 -23.59
N THR A 93 -14.38 -4.58 -23.24
CA THR A 93 -15.29 -5.55 -22.60
C THR A 93 -14.89 -5.82 -21.17
N TYR A 94 -15.89 -6.04 -20.31
CA TYR A 94 -15.67 -6.29 -18.89
C TYR A 94 -14.70 -7.46 -18.59
N PRO A 95 -14.79 -8.63 -19.25
CA PRO A 95 -13.80 -9.70 -19.06
C PRO A 95 -12.39 -9.29 -19.46
N MET A 96 -12.24 -8.52 -20.53
CA MET A 96 -10.92 -8.02 -20.97
C MET A 96 -10.33 -7.04 -19.95
N ILE A 97 -11.15 -6.17 -19.36
CA ILE A 97 -10.75 -5.26 -18.29
C ILE A 97 -10.25 -6.04 -17.07
N ILE A 98 -10.99 -7.08 -16.64
CA ILE A 98 -10.57 -7.94 -15.53
C ILE A 98 -9.21 -8.59 -15.82
N LEU A 99 -9.05 -9.20 -17.00
CA LEU A 99 -7.81 -9.87 -17.39
C LEU A 99 -6.63 -8.89 -17.44
N CYS A 100 -6.85 -7.68 -17.96
CA CYS A 100 -5.82 -6.64 -18.00
C CYS A 100 -5.46 -6.12 -16.61
N ALA A 101 -6.43 -5.90 -15.73
CA ALA A 101 -6.20 -5.44 -14.36
C ALA A 101 -5.40 -6.46 -13.55
N ILE A 102 -5.82 -7.73 -13.58
CA ILE A 102 -5.12 -8.84 -12.91
C ILE A 102 -3.72 -9.02 -13.52
N GLY A 103 -3.61 -9.08 -14.85
CA GLY A 103 -2.33 -9.27 -15.54
C GLY A 103 -1.35 -8.14 -15.27
N LEU A 104 -1.82 -6.89 -15.29
CA LEU A 104 -1.00 -5.72 -14.93
C LEU A 104 -0.52 -5.83 -13.48
N GLU A 105 -1.41 -6.16 -12.54
CA GLU A 105 -1.06 -6.25 -11.12
C GLU A 105 -0.05 -7.38 -10.85
N MET A 106 -0.29 -8.58 -11.38
CA MET A 106 0.62 -9.73 -11.23
C MET A 106 2.04 -9.44 -11.74
N ILE A 107 2.15 -8.75 -12.88
CA ILE A 107 3.45 -8.39 -13.46
C ILE A 107 4.10 -7.27 -12.64
N ARG A 108 3.34 -6.22 -12.29
CA ARG A 108 3.82 -5.03 -11.58
C ARG A 108 4.34 -5.36 -10.17
N LEU A 109 3.71 -6.32 -9.49
CA LEU A 109 4.10 -6.75 -8.14
C LEU A 109 5.53 -7.33 -8.07
N GLY A 110 6.07 -7.82 -9.19
CA GLY A 110 7.46 -8.27 -9.26
C GLY A 110 8.49 -7.15 -9.21
N THR A 111 8.14 -5.95 -9.67
CA THR A 111 9.10 -4.86 -9.84
C THR A 111 9.71 -4.39 -8.52
N MET A 112 8.90 -4.24 -7.47
CA MET A 112 9.37 -3.74 -6.18
C MET A 112 10.36 -4.68 -5.47
N PRO A 113 10.03 -5.97 -5.25
CA PRO A 113 10.96 -6.91 -4.63
C PRO A 113 12.32 -7.00 -5.37
N MET A 114 12.30 -6.99 -6.70
CA MET A 114 13.53 -7.04 -7.50
C MET A 114 14.36 -5.76 -7.34
N ALA A 115 13.73 -4.58 -7.37
CA ALA A 115 14.41 -3.30 -7.15
C ALA A 115 14.97 -3.18 -5.73
N ASP A 116 14.19 -3.57 -4.73
CA ASP A 116 14.57 -3.52 -3.32
C ASP A 116 15.75 -4.46 -3.03
N THR A 117 15.78 -5.64 -3.65
CA THR A 117 16.92 -6.56 -3.56
C THR A 117 18.19 -5.94 -4.15
N LEU A 118 18.12 -5.38 -5.36
CA LEU A 118 19.26 -4.70 -6.00
C LEU A 118 19.76 -3.51 -5.19
N ALA A 119 18.84 -2.68 -4.68
CA ALA A 119 19.17 -1.49 -3.91
C ALA A 119 19.78 -1.87 -2.55
N THR A 120 19.27 -2.90 -1.88
CA THR A 120 19.79 -3.38 -0.60
C THR A 120 21.20 -3.95 -0.76
N ASN A 121 21.44 -4.78 -1.79
CA ASN A 121 22.78 -5.31 -2.08
C ASN A 121 23.78 -4.18 -2.36
N TYR A 122 23.39 -3.20 -3.17
CA TYR A 122 24.21 -2.02 -3.41
C TYR A 122 24.51 -1.24 -2.12
N CYS A 123 23.51 -0.97 -1.30
CA CYS A 123 23.68 -0.25 -0.03
C CYS A 123 24.59 -1.01 0.94
N HIS A 124 24.51 -2.33 0.98
CA HIS A 124 25.40 -3.17 1.78
C HIS A 124 26.85 -3.06 1.33
N GLU A 125 27.12 -3.14 0.03
CA GLU A 125 28.47 -3.03 -0.54
C GLU A 125 29.02 -1.59 -0.46
N SER A 126 28.17 -0.58 -0.60
CA SER A 126 28.59 0.81 -0.66
C SER A 126 28.57 1.51 0.70
N GLY A 127 27.80 1.03 1.68
CA GLY A 127 27.50 1.74 2.91
C GLY A 127 26.50 2.90 2.74
N ASP A 128 25.71 2.92 1.66
CA ASP A 128 24.64 3.92 1.47
C ASP A 128 23.40 3.58 2.30
N ASN A 129 22.57 4.57 2.62
CA ASN A 129 21.32 4.37 3.36
C ASN A 129 20.17 3.98 2.41
N TYR A 130 19.74 2.72 2.47
CA TYR A 130 18.61 2.20 1.69
C TYR A 130 17.31 2.98 1.92
N GLY A 131 17.02 3.33 3.18
CA GLY A 131 15.83 4.11 3.54
C GLY A 131 15.79 5.48 2.85
N SER A 132 16.92 6.18 2.76
CA SER A 132 17.04 7.46 2.04
C SER A 132 16.80 7.30 0.54
N ILE A 133 17.32 6.24 -0.06
CA ILE A 133 17.10 5.93 -1.48
C ILE A 133 15.62 5.63 -1.73
N ARG A 134 15.02 4.77 -0.90
CA ARG A 134 13.64 4.32 -1.03
C ARG A 134 12.62 5.43 -0.78
N ALA A 135 12.96 6.40 0.09
CA ALA A 135 12.11 7.55 0.43
C ALA A 135 11.84 8.47 -0.78
N MET A 136 12.74 8.52 -1.77
CA MET A 136 12.48 9.22 -3.04
C MET A 136 11.26 8.69 -3.79
N GLY A 137 10.91 7.42 -3.54
CA GLY A 137 9.70 6.81 -4.06
C GLY A 137 8.41 7.46 -3.57
N SER A 138 8.28 7.71 -2.26
CA SER A 138 7.08 8.35 -1.71
C SER A 138 6.96 9.80 -2.20
N LEU A 139 8.09 10.50 -2.34
CA LEU A 139 8.14 11.83 -2.94
C LEU A 139 7.66 11.80 -4.40
N GLY A 140 8.15 10.84 -5.19
CA GLY A 140 7.73 10.64 -6.58
C GLY A 140 6.24 10.33 -6.70
N TYR A 141 5.73 9.40 -5.89
CA TYR A 141 4.30 9.07 -5.84
C TYR A 141 3.44 10.31 -5.59
N MET A 142 3.79 11.12 -4.59
CA MET A 142 3.04 12.33 -4.24
C MET A 142 3.10 13.39 -5.35
N ILE A 143 4.30 13.75 -5.83
CA ILE A 143 4.48 14.82 -6.82
C ILE A 143 3.83 14.45 -8.16
N VAL A 144 4.01 13.21 -8.62
CA VAL A 144 3.44 12.77 -9.89
C VAL A 144 1.93 12.57 -9.78
N SER A 145 1.42 12.01 -8.67
CA SER A 145 -0.03 11.93 -8.43
C SER A 145 -0.65 13.32 -8.50
N MET A 146 -0.01 14.33 -7.88
CA MET A 146 -0.43 15.72 -7.97
C MET A 146 -0.45 16.23 -9.40
N ALA A 147 0.65 16.07 -10.14
CA ALA A 147 0.73 16.52 -11.52
C ALA A 147 -0.37 15.90 -12.40
N VAL A 148 -0.66 14.61 -12.23
CA VAL A 148 -1.66 13.90 -13.03
C VAL A 148 -3.07 14.38 -12.77
N GLY A 149 -3.50 14.66 -11.54
CA GLY A 149 -4.87 15.14 -11.31
C GLY A 149 -5.13 16.50 -11.95
N PHE A 150 -4.16 17.43 -11.88
CA PHE A 150 -4.27 18.72 -12.58
C PHE A 150 -4.21 18.60 -14.11
N LEU A 151 -3.48 17.61 -14.64
CA LEU A 151 -3.50 17.30 -16.06
C LEU A 151 -4.84 16.67 -16.48
N ALA A 152 -5.39 15.79 -15.65
CA ALA A 152 -6.67 15.13 -15.88
C ALA A 152 -7.83 16.13 -15.92
N ASP A 153 -7.80 17.17 -15.07
CA ASP A 153 -8.76 18.27 -15.11
C ASP A 153 -8.74 19.02 -16.45
N LYS A 154 -7.58 19.11 -17.12
CA LYS A 154 -7.41 19.86 -18.38
C LYS A 154 -7.63 19.02 -19.63
N PHE A 155 -7.14 17.78 -19.62
CA PHE A 155 -7.06 16.91 -20.80
C PHE A 155 -7.99 15.70 -20.73
N GLY A 156 -8.76 15.56 -19.64
CA GLY A 156 -9.60 14.40 -19.37
C GLY A 156 -8.85 13.28 -18.64
N LEU A 157 -9.59 12.48 -17.88
CA LEU A 157 -9.04 11.44 -17.01
C LEU A 157 -8.35 10.33 -17.80
N ASP A 158 -9.06 9.73 -18.76
CA ASP A 158 -8.68 8.49 -19.45
C ASP A 158 -7.31 8.59 -20.13
N GLY A 159 -7.16 9.55 -21.05
CA GLY A 159 -5.90 9.73 -21.77
C GLY A 159 -4.76 10.06 -20.80
N THR A 160 -5.03 10.88 -19.79
CA THR A 160 -4.00 11.34 -18.85
C THR A 160 -3.45 10.20 -18.00
N ILE A 161 -4.30 9.35 -17.39
CA ILE A 161 -3.83 8.30 -16.49
C ILE A 161 -3.05 7.21 -17.23
N PHE A 162 -3.53 6.76 -18.40
CA PHE A 162 -2.88 5.69 -19.17
C PHE A 162 -1.61 6.20 -19.85
N ALA A 163 -1.64 7.40 -20.44
CA ALA A 163 -0.46 7.97 -21.10
C ALA A 163 0.63 8.35 -20.10
N SER A 164 0.28 8.96 -18.96
CA SER A 164 1.27 9.29 -17.91
C SER A 164 1.93 8.04 -17.34
N TYR A 165 1.14 6.99 -17.06
CA TYR A 165 1.68 5.74 -16.53
C TYR A 165 2.61 5.07 -17.55
N ALA A 166 2.19 4.94 -18.80
CA ALA A 166 3.01 4.38 -19.88
C ALA A 166 4.30 5.20 -20.12
N PHE A 167 4.19 6.53 -20.13
CA PHE A 167 5.34 7.43 -20.32
C PHE A 167 6.37 7.28 -19.19
N LEU A 168 5.93 7.20 -17.93
CA LEU A 168 6.82 7.04 -16.79
C LEU A 168 7.47 5.65 -16.77
N LEU A 169 6.73 4.59 -17.15
CA LEU A 169 7.32 3.26 -17.34
C LEU A 169 8.38 3.25 -18.46
N LEU A 170 8.11 3.93 -19.58
CA LEU A 170 9.07 4.10 -20.69
C LEU A 170 10.37 4.80 -20.23
N ILE A 171 10.28 5.79 -19.35
CA ILE A 171 11.45 6.46 -18.77
C ILE A 171 12.15 5.56 -17.74
N THR A 172 11.41 4.70 -17.03
CA THR A 172 11.98 3.80 -16.03
C THR A 172 12.91 2.74 -16.65
N ILE A 173 12.57 2.21 -17.84
CA ILE A 173 13.35 1.19 -18.55
C ILE A 173 14.84 1.59 -18.76
N PRO A 174 15.19 2.74 -19.38
CA PRO A 174 16.58 3.14 -19.58
C PRO A 174 17.33 3.33 -18.26
N ILE A 175 16.66 3.76 -17.18
CA ILE A 175 17.27 3.91 -15.86
C ILE A 175 17.71 2.55 -15.30
N CYS A 176 16.94 1.49 -15.55
CA CYS A 176 17.29 0.12 -15.13
C CYS A 176 18.60 -0.38 -15.75
N PHE A 177 19.00 0.11 -16.94
CA PHE A 177 20.31 -0.22 -17.52
C PHE A 177 21.47 0.49 -16.82
N GLY A 178 21.21 1.58 -16.11
CA GLY A 178 22.17 2.29 -15.27
C GLY A 178 22.32 1.70 -13.87
N LEU A 179 21.51 0.72 -13.47
CA LEU A 179 21.60 0.04 -12.18
C LEU A 179 22.77 -0.96 -12.17
N PRO A 180 23.35 -1.26 -10.99
CA PRO A 180 24.39 -2.26 -10.89
C PRO A 180 23.91 -3.60 -11.44
N LYS A 181 24.84 -4.34 -12.06
CA LYS A 181 24.59 -5.72 -12.46
C LYS A 181 24.43 -6.58 -11.21
N ASP A 182 23.67 -7.66 -11.33
CA ASP A 182 23.45 -8.61 -10.24
C ASP A 182 24.82 -9.00 -9.64
N SER A 183 25.02 -8.71 -8.35
CA SER A 183 26.25 -9.07 -7.68
C SER A 183 26.25 -10.58 -7.45
N THR A 184 27.35 -11.24 -7.83
CA THR A 184 27.56 -12.69 -7.60
C THR A 184 27.75 -13.02 -6.12
N SER A 185 27.92 -12.01 -5.27
CA SER A 185 27.93 -12.04 -3.80
C SER A 185 26.54 -12.27 -3.20
N GLY A 186 25.66 -12.99 -3.91
CA GLY A 186 24.54 -13.68 -3.28
C GLY A 186 25.09 -14.88 -2.50
N GLU A 187 25.91 -14.60 -1.47
CA GLU A 187 25.97 -15.49 -0.31
C GLU A 187 24.52 -15.62 0.13
N ALA A 188 24.04 -16.86 0.08
CA ALA A 188 22.80 -17.20 0.73
C ALA A 188 22.91 -16.60 2.13
N GLN A 189 22.03 -15.64 2.46
CA GLN A 189 21.75 -15.40 3.86
C GLN A 189 21.58 -16.79 4.44
N ASP A 190 22.43 -17.11 5.41
CA ASP A 190 22.31 -18.31 6.20
C ASP A 190 20.81 -18.45 6.44
N LYS A 191 20.21 -19.47 5.82
CA LYS A 191 19.00 -20.04 6.36
C LYS A 191 19.51 -20.57 7.69
N GLU A 192 19.59 -19.70 8.70
CA GLU A 192 19.59 -20.10 10.08
C GLU A 192 18.59 -21.24 10.10
N LYS A 193 19.06 -22.42 10.53
CA LYS A 193 18.18 -23.55 10.75
C LYS A 193 17.08 -23.03 11.67
N LEU A 194 15.98 -22.58 11.06
CA LEU A 194 14.82 -22.10 11.75
C LEU A 194 14.42 -23.29 12.59
N GLN A 195 14.64 -23.18 13.90
CA GLN A 195 13.97 -24.06 14.85
C GLN A 195 12.52 -24.15 14.38
N GLU A 196 12.00 -25.37 14.25
CA GLU A 196 10.65 -25.60 13.76
C GLU A 196 9.64 -24.90 14.69
N GLY A 197 9.38 -23.64 14.39
CA GLY A 197 8.36 -22.86 15.03
C GLY A 197 7.02 -23.44 14.63
N SER A 198 6.25 -23.92 15.60
CA SER A 198 4.98 -24.57 15.29
C SER A 198 3.96 -23.51 14.87
N PHE A 199 3.39 -23.64 13.67
CA PHE A 199 2.25 -22.80 13.23
C PHE A 199 1.09 -22.81 14.24
N LYS A 200 0.95 -23.94 14.97
CA LYS A 200 0.00 -24.11 16.07
C LYS A 200 0.20 -23.10 17.20
N GLU A 201 1.43 -22.70 17.47
CA GLU A 201 1.77 -21.71 18.49
C GLU A 201 1.15 -20.34 18.17
N LEU A 202 1.23 -19.91 16.91
CA LEU A 202 0.69 -18.62 16.50
C LEU A 202 -0.83 -18.58 16.61
N ILE A 203 -1.51 -19.61 16.11
CA ILE A 203 -2.98 -19.65 16.13
C ILE A 203 -3.57 -19.86 17.54
N THR A 204 -2.77 -20.36 18.48
CA THR A 204 -3.17 -20.51 19.90
C THR A 204 -2.75 -19.34 20.77
N ASN A 205 -1.82 -18.49 20.30
CA ASN A 205 -1.37 -17.32 21.02
C ASN A 205 -2.44 -16.20 21.00
N LYS A 206 -3.11 -16.02 22.14
CA LYS A 206 -4.18 -15.03 22.31
C LYS A 206 -3.74 -13.59 22.00
N LYS A 207 -2.48 -13.22 22.28
CA LYS A 207 -1.96 -11.88 21.96
C LYS A 207 -1.80 -11.71 20.45
N TYR A 208 -1.32 -12.74 19.77
CA TYR A 208 -1.18 -12.72 18.32
C TYR A 208 -2.54 -12.69 17.59
N ILE A 209 -3.49 -13.51 18.01
CA ILE A 209 -4.87 -13.45 17.48
C ILE A 209 -5.51 -12.07 17.74
N PHE A 210 -5.28 -11.51 18.93
CA PHE A 210 -5.77 -10.18 19.26
C PHE A 210 -5.25 -9.09 18.29
N ILE A 211 -3.94 -9.07 17.97
CA ILE A 211 -3.41 -8.08 17.05
C ILE A 211 -3.86 -8.31 15.61
N LEU A 212 -4.09 -9.56 15.20
CA LEU A 212 -4.70 -9.88 13.90
C LEU A 212 -6.10 -9.27 13.79
N ILE A 213 -6.96 -9.48 14.79
CA ILE A 213 -8.32 -8.91 14.82
C ILE A 213 -8.27 -7.38 14.78
N ILE A 214 -7.43 -6.77 15.60
CA ILE A 214 -7.28 -5.31 15.61
C ILE A 214 -6.76 -4.79 14.26
N THR A 215 -5.81 -5.48 13.64
CA THR A 215 -5.29 -5.10 12.32
C THR A 215 -6.36 -5.20 11.23
N ILE A 216 -7.23 -6.21 11.30
CA ILE A 216 -8.38 -6.30 10.39
C ILE A 216 -9.31 -5.11 10.60
N LEU A 217 -9.72 -4.84 11.84
CA LEU A 217 -10.64 -3.74 12.14
C LEU A 217 -10.07 -2.35 11.85
N THR A 218 -8.74 -2.19 11.81
CA THR A 218 -8.08 -0.90 11.62
C THR A 218 -7.47 -0.76 10.23
N THR A 219 -6.48 -1.60 9.89
CA THR A 219 -5.70 -1.48 8.65
C THR A 219 -6.50 -1.95 7.44
N VAL A 220 -7.09 -3.15 7.51
CA VAL A 220 -7.82 -3.72 6.37
C VAL A 220 -9.04 -2.88 6.01
N ILE A 221 -9.80 -2.44 7.01
CA ILE A 221 -10.97 -1.58 6.80
C ILE A 221 -10.54 -0.24 6.18
N VAL A 222 -9.50 0.42 6.71
CA VAL A 222 -9.00 1.68 6.12
C VAL A 222 -8.62 1.48 4.65
N ASP A 223 -7.76 0.51 4.34
CA ASP A 223 -7.24 0.31 2.98
C ASP A 223 -8.35 -0.04 1.97
N SER A 224 -9.29 -0.89 2.40
CA SER A 224 -10.39 -1.32 1.52
C SER A 224 -11.37 -0.18 1.25
N SER A 225 -11.71 0.61 2.26
CA SER A 225 -12.59 1.77 2.11
C SER A 225 -11.94 2.89 1.30
N MET A 226 -10.65 3.14 1.52
CA MET A 226 -9.89 4.15 0.80
C MET A 226 -9.72 3.83 -0.69
N SER A 227 -9.94 2.58 -1.11
CA SER A 227 -10.01 2.22 -2.53
C SER A 227 -11.15 2.94 -3.26
N TYR A 228 -12.19 3.40 -2.55
CA TYR A 228 -13.32 4.16 -3.09
C TYR A 228 -13.24 5.67 -2.77
N ALA A 229 -12.14 6.16 -2.19
CA ALA A 229 -12.00 7.57 -1.83
C ALA A 229 -12.00 8.50 -3.05
N GLY A 230 -11.43 8.06 -4.18
CA GLY A 230 -11.50 8.79 -5.44
C GLY A 230 -12.94 8.92 -5.94
N ASN A 231 -13.68 7.80 -5.98
CA ASN A 231 -15.10 7.79 -6.36
C ASN A 231 -15.94 8.68 -5.43
N HIS A 232 -15.64 8.69 -4.13
CA HIS A 232 -16.31 9.59 -3.20
C HIS A 232 -16.04 11.06 -3.52
N LEU A 233 -14.76 11.46 -3.65
CA LEU A 233 -14.41 12.86 -3.92
C LEU A 233 -14.99 13.35 -5.24
N VAL A 234 -14.96 12.52 -6.26
CA VAL A 234 -15.27 12.93 -7.62
C VAL A 234 -16.72 12.64 -7.97
N SER A 235 -17.16 11.39 -7.83
CA SER A 235 -18.51 10.96 -8.24
C SER A 235 -19.57 11.33 -7.20
N THR A 236 -19.24 11.31 -5.90
CA THR A 236 -20.22 11.60 -4.83
C THR A 236 -20.23 13.07 -4.41
N LEU A 237 -19.05 13.68 -4.20
CA LEU A 237 -18.92 15.07 -3.75
C LEU A 237 -18.81 16.08 -4.89
N GLY A 238 -18.77 15.63 -6.15
CA GLY A 238 -18.67 16.50 -7.33
C GLY A 238 -17.33 17.25 -7.44
N GLY A 239 -16.28 16.74 -6.81
CA GLY A 239 -14.92 17.27 -6.92
C GLY A 239 -14.30 17.04 -8.30
N SER A 240 -13.26 17.82 -8.59
CA SER A 240 -12.41 17.65 -9.77
C SER A 240 -11.46 16.46 -9.59
N GLU A 241 -10.79 16.04 -10.66
CA GLU A 241 -9.82 14.95 -10.59
C GLU A 241 -8.59 15.37 -9.76
N SER A 242 -8.25 16.67 -9.75
CA SER A 242 -7.28 17.22 -8.79
C SER A 242 -7.67 17.09 -7.31
N SER A 243 -8.93 16.81 -6.96
CA SER A 243 -9.29 16.51 -5.56
C SER A 243 -8.61 15.22 -5.07
N ILE A 244 -8.39 14.24 -5.95
CA ILE A 244 -7.62 13.01 -5.64
C ILE A 244 -6.14 13.33 -5.42
N SER A 245 -5.59 14.27 -6.20
CA SER A 245 -4.24 14.80 -6.01
C SER A 245 -4.08 15.45 -4.64
N TRP A 246 -5.02 16.31 -4.26
CA TRP A 246 -5.01 16.97 -2.96
C TRP A 246 -5.14 15.96 -1.81
N LEU A 247 -5.95 14.92 -1.98
CA LEU A 247 -6.06 13.84 -0.99
C LEU A 247 -4.72 13.12 -0.81
N THR A 248 -4.04 12.79 -1.91
CA THR A 248 -2.72 12.16 -1.87
C THR A 248 -1.72 13.05 -1.12
N PHE A 249 -1.72 14.35 -1.42
CA PHE A 249 -0.84 15.32 -0.77
C PHE A 249 -1.10 15.41 0.75
N THR A 250 -2.37 15.57 1.16
CA THR A 250 -2.74 15.71 2.57
C THR A 250 -2.49 14.43 3.38
N MET A 251 -2.44 13.27 2.74
CA MET A 251 -2.10 12.00 3.40
C MET A 251 -0.58 11.78 3.48
N VAL A 252 0.14 11.92 2.37
CA VAL A 252 1.56 11.52 2.27
C VAL A 252 2.51 12.52 2.92
N LEU A 253 2.30 13.83 2.76
CA LEU A 253 3.23 14.82 3.31
C LEU A 253 3.29 14.76 4.85
N PRO A 254 2.16 14.77 5.59
CA PRO A 254 2.18 14.64 7.04
C PRO A 254 2.70 13.28 7.51
N GLU A 255 2.47 12.21 6.75
CA GLU A 255 2.99 10.87 7.04
C GLU A 255 4.52 10.87 7.10
N VAL A 256 5.19 11.37 6.05
CA VAL A 256 6.66 11.40 5.99
C VAL A 256 7.24 12.18 7.16
N VAL A 257 6.64 13.32 7.52
CA VAL A 257 7.09 14.14 8.66
C VAL A 257 6.83 13.41 9.97
N PHE A 258 5.63 12.87 10.18
CA PHE A 258 5.23 12.28 11.45
C PHE A 258 5.98 11.00 11.77
N LEU A 259 6.31 10.17 10.78
CA LEU A 259 7.06 8.93 11.00
C LEU A 259 8.45 9.17 11.63
N THR A 260 9.09 10.32 11.36
CA THR A 260 10.38 10.68 11.97
C THR A 260 10.30 10.93 13.48
N VAL A 261 9.11 11.27 13.99
CA VAL A 261 8.86 11.60 15.40
C VAL A 261 7.93 10.61 16.10
N ALA A 262 7.32 9.68 15.36
CA ALA A 262 6.31 8.76 15.87
C ALA A 262 6.78 8.03 17.15
N ILE A 263 7.98 7.44 17.14
CA ILE A 263 8.54 6.72 18.30
C ILE A 263 8.56 7.60 19.56
N LYS A 264 8.91 8.89 19.44
CA LYS A 264 8.92 9.83 20.58
C LYS A 264 7.53 10.00 21.18
N PHE A 265 6.49 10.08 20.34
CA PHE A 265 5.11 10.17 20.80
C PHE A 265 4.63 8.88 21.45
N ILE A 266 4.95 7.72 20.87
CA ILE A 266 4.52 6.43 21.46
C ILE A 266 5.21 6.22 22.81
N ASN A 267 6.49 6.58 22.95
CA ASN A 267 7.21 6.51 24.22
C ASN A 267 6.63 7.46 25.28
N LYS A 268 6.25 8.68 24.89
CA LYS A 268 5.68 9.67 25.81
C LYS A 268 4.27 9.31 26.28
N LEU A 269 3.41 8.84 25.38
CA LEU A 269 2.01 8.52 25.69
C LEU A 269 1.83 7.09 26.23
N GLY A 270 2.76 6.20 25.93
CA GLY A 270 2.64 4.75 26.14
C GLY A 270 1.86 4.09 25.01
N PHE A 271 2.24 2.84 24.70
CA PHE A 271 1.71 2.08 23.55
C PHE A 271 0.18 2.03 23.51
N LYS A 272 -0.47 1.65 24.62
CA LYS A 272 -1.94 1.54 24.70
C LYS A 272 -2.66 2.86 24.42
N ARG A 273 -2.23 3.94 25.08
CA ARG A 273 -2.89 5.26 24.95
C ARG A 273 -2.68 5.84 23.56
N PHE A 274 -1.49 5.67 23.00
CA PHE A 274 -1.23 6.05 21.62
C PHE A 274 -2.13 5.30 20.65
N TYR A 275 -2.27 3.97 20.80
CA TYR A 275 -3.15 3.17 19.93
C TYR A 275 -4.61 3.65 19.98
N ILE A 276 -5.12 3.90 21.18
CA ILE A 276 -6.48 4.43 21.38
C ILE A 276 -6.64 5.80 20.71
N LEU A 277 -5.65 6.70 20.84
CA LEU A 277 -5.66 8.01 20.19
C LEU A 277 -5.74 7.89 18.66
N VAL A 278 -4.97 6.98 18.07
CA VAL A 278 -5.01 6.76 16.62
C VAL A 278 -6.36 6.23 16.18
N VAL A 279 -6.92 5.22 16.86
CA VAL A 279 -8.25 4.70 16.49
C VAL A 279 -9.34 5.76 16.69
N ALA A 280 -9.26 6.59 17.74
CA ALA A 280 -10.16 7.72 17.91
C ALA A 280 -10.06 8.74 16.76
N SER A 281 -8.84 9.01 16.27
CA SER A 281 -8.64 9.87 15.10
C SER A 281 -9.21 9.26 13.81
N MET A 282 -9.21 7.93 13.67
CA MET A 282 -9.84 7.23 12.54
C MET A 282 -11.37 7.30 12.62
N ILE A 283 -11.96 7.21 13.82
CA ILE A 283 -13.40 7.44 14.03
C ILE A 283 -13.77 8.86 13.60
N LEU A 284 -12.99 9.86 14.00
CA LEU A 284 -13.23 11.25 13.57
C LEU A 284 -13.14 11.37 12.04
N ARG A 285 -12.07 10.85 11.43
CA ARG A 285 -11.83 10.92 9.99
C ARG A 285 -12.95 10.28 9.18
N PHE A 286 -13.28 9.03 9.47
CA PHE A 286 -14.31 8.30 8.72
C PHE A 286 -15.72 8.74 9.09
N GLY A 287 -15.93 9.24 10.31
CA GLY A 287 -17.16 9.91 10.72
C GLY A 287 -17.43 11.13 9.82
N VAL A 288 -16.43 11.99 9.64
CA VAL A 288 -16.49 13.13 8.70
C VAL A 288 -16.76 12.65 7.28
N TYR A 289 -16.05 11.63 6.79
CA TYR A 289 -16.29 11.08 5.44
C TYR A 289 -17.70 10.54 5.24
N SER A 290 -18.33 10.03 6.30
CA SER A 290 -19.65 9.42 6.24
C SER A 290 -20.82 10.39 6.44
N LEU A 291 -20.57 11.57 7.02
CA LEU A 291 -21.62 12.51 7.45
C LEU A 291 -21.54 13.90 6.81
N ILE A 292 -20.39 14.29 6.27
CA ILE A 292 -20.16 15.67 5.80
C ILE A 292 -20.02 15.68 4.28
N GLU A 293 -20.97 16.34 3.61
CA GLU A 293 -20.98 16.53 2.15
C GLU A 293 -20.06 17.69 1.73
N ASN A 294 -18.77 17.64 2.09
CA ASN A 294 -17.82 18.70 1.78
C ASN A 294 -16.41 18.15 1.51
N GLN A 295 -15.94 18.33 0.27
CA GLN A 295 -14.62 17.86 -0.14
C GLN A 295 -13.46 18.49 0.64
N TYR A 296 -13.56 19.75 1.05
CA TYR A 296 -12.50 20.40 1.83
C TYR A 296 -12.44 19.84 3.25
N ALA A 297 -13.59 19.52 3.86
CA ALA A 297 -13.63 18.82 5.14
C ALA A 297 -13.02 17.41 5.03
N PHE A 298 -13.34 16.69 3.95
CA PHE A 298 -12.74 15.39 3.63
C PHE A 298 -11.20 15.50 3.55
N LEU A 299 -10.68 16.47 2.80
CA LEU A 299 -9.24 16.69 2.66
C LEU A 299 -8.56 17.10 3.97
N ALA A 300 -9.16 18.02 4.73
CA ALA A 300 -8.61 18.54 5.98
C ALA A 300 -8.46 17.44 7.04
N VAL A 301 -9.50 16.61 7.21
CA VAL A 301 -9.44 15.53 8.20
C VAL A 301 -8.51 14.39 7.76
N SER A 302 -8.21 14.26 6.46
CA SER A 302 -7.32 13.22 5.94
C SER A 302 -5.89 13.31 6.48
N VAL A 303 -5.46 14.47 6.98
CA VAL A 303 -4.14 14.69 7.59
C VAL A 303 -3.88 13.71 8.74
N VAL A 304 -4.91 13.28 9.49
CA VAL A 304 -4.76 12.34 10.60
C VAL A 304 -4.39 10.93 10.14
N HIS A 305 -4.38 10.65 8.82
CA HIS A 305 -3.90 9.39 8.26
C HIS A 305 -2.50 9.01 8.74
N CYS A 306 -1.61 9.99 8.91
CA CYS A 306 -0.23 9.78 9.35
C CYS A 306 -0.15 9.04 10.70
N LEU A 307 -1.13 9.24 11.58
CA LEU A 307 -1.25 8.54 12.86
C LEU A 307 -1.53 7.05 12.63
N GLY A 308 -2.45 6.73 11.72
CA GLY A 308 -2.77 5.35 11.33
C GLY A 308 -1.55 4.62 10.78
N VAL A 309 -0.83 5.25 9.84
CA VAL A 309 0.38 4.66 9.23
C VAL A 309 1.47 4.38 10.26
N SER A 310 1.61 5.24 11.28
CA SER A 310 2.59 5.01 12.36
C SER A 310 2.32 3.72 13.15
N ILE A 311 1.05 3.35 13.35
CA ILE A 311 0.69 2.09 14.00
C ILE A 311 0.97 0.91 13.09
N VAL A 312 0.61 0.99 11.81
CA VAL A 312 0.86 -0.10 10.86
C VAL A 312 2.34 -0.39 10.75
N THR A 313 3.16 0.66 10.63
CA THR A 313 4.59 0.56 10.35
C THR A 313 5.41 0.23 11.59
N VAL A 314 5.12 0.88 12.72
CA VAL A 314 5.92 0.75 13.95
C VAL A 314 5.16 -0.03 15.02
N GLY A 315 3.89 0.33 15.26
CA GLY A 315 3.10 -0.20 16.36
C GLY A 315 2.84 -1.70 16.31
N ASN A 316 2.20 -2.17 15.24
CA ASN A 316 1.81 -3.57 15.05
C ASN A 316 3.04 -4.50 15.04
N LEU A 317 4.12 -4.09 14.37
CA LEU A 317 5.36 -4.87 14.33
C LEU A 317 6.02 -4.96 15.71
N THR A 318 6.06 -3.86 16.47
CA THR A 318 6.58 -3.84 17.84
C THR A 318 5.75 -4.77 18.75
N PHE A 319 4.43 -4.71 18.63
CA PHE A 319 3.54 -5.59 19.39
C PHE A 319 3.82 -7.06 19.08
N ILE A 320 3.92 -7.44 17.81
CA ILE A 320 4.18 -8.82 17.39
C ILE A 320 5.53 -9.29 17.92
N ARG A 321 6.60 -8.52 17.74
CA ARG A 321 7.94 -8.84 18.26
C ARG A 321 7.94 -9.09 19.77
N SER A 322 7.12 -8.36 20.52
CA SER A 322 6.99 -8.54 21.97
C SER A 322 6.07 -9.69 22.39
N SER A 323 5.29 -10.25 21.46
CA SER A 323 4.20 -11.20 21.76
C SER A 323 4.45 -12.62 21.25
N VAL A 324 5.39 -12.82 20.34
CA VAL A 324 5.70 -14.13 19.73
C VAL A 324 7.16 -14.50 19.95
N ASN A 325 7.45 -15.80 19.95
CA ASN A 325 8.83 -16.27 20.04
C ASN A 325 9.64 -15.82 18.80
N PRO A 326 10.92 -15.45 18.95
CA PRO A 326 11.78 -15.06 17.82
C PRO A 326 11.82 -16.10 16.69
N SER A 327 11.74 -17.39 17.02
CA SER A 327 11.74 -18.50 16.06
C SER A 327 10.53 -18.52 15.11
N VAL A 328 9.39 -17.95 15.51
CA VAL A 328 8.16 -17.88 14.69
C VAL A 328 7.87 -16.47 14.14
N LEU A 329 8.73 -15.48 14.42
CA LEU A 329 8.48 -14.08 14.06
C LEU A 329 8.30 -13.88 12.55
N GLY A 330 9.13 -14.53 11.72
CA GLY A 330 9.00 -14.45 10.26
C GLY A 330 7.67 -15.02 9.76
N THR A 331 7.24 -16.16 10.33
CA THR A 331 5.94 -16.78 10.04
C THR A 331 4.78 -15.89 10.49
N ALA A 332 4.90 -15.22 11.65
CA ALA A 332 3.91 -14.29 12.16
C ALA A 332 3.72 -13.08 11.22
N ILE A 333 4.82 -12.48 10.75
CA ILE A 333 4.76 -11.35 9.79
C ILE A 333 4.14 -11.81 8.46
N THR A 334 4.53 -13.00 7.98
CA THR A 334 3.99 -13.57 6.74
C THR A 334 2.48 -13.81 6.84
N LEU A 335 2.02 -14.40 7.94
CA LEU A 335 0.60 -14.68 8.19
C LEU A 335 -0.20 -13.37 8.37
N LEU A 336 0.35 -12.36 9.03
CA LEU A 336 -0.25 -11.02 9.12
C LEU A 336 -0.48 -10.41 7.74
N ASN A 337 0.55 -10.40 6.89
CA ASN A 337 0.46 -9.83 5.54
C ASN A 337 -0.55 -10.59 4.66
N ALA A 338 -0.60 -11.93 4.80
CA ALA A 338 -1.61 -12.75 4.14
C ALA A 338 -3.03 -12.39 4.62
N ALA A 339 -3.23 -12.27 5.94
CA ALA A 339 -4.52 -11.88 6.52
C ALA A 339 -4.95 -10.48 6.08
N ILE A 340 -4.02 -9.51 6.03
CA ILE A 340 -4.29 -8.16 5.50
C ILE A 340 -4.74 -8.25 4.05
N SER A 341 -4.03 -9.00 3.22
CA SER A 341 -4.31 -9.05 1.78
C SER A 341 -5.62 -9.77 1.46
N ILE A 342 -5.90 -10.89 2.12
CA ILE A 342 -7.19 -11.61 2.01
C ILE A 342 -8.32 -10.73 2.52
N GLY A 343 -8.11 -10.06 3.66
CA GLY A 343 -9.06 -9.11 4.22
C GLY A 343 -9.37 -7.99 3.24
N ARG A 344 -8.34 -7.40 2.62
CA ARG A 344 -8.50 -6.33 1.62
C ARG A 344 -9.24 -6.81 0.37
N ALA A 345 -9.01 -8.05 -0.06
CA ALA A 345 -9.76 -8.62 -1.17
C ALA A 345 -11.25 -8.81 -0.83
N LEU A 346 -11.53 -9.39 0.34
CA LEU A 346 -12.90 -9.60 0.83
C LEU A 346 -13.66 -8.28 0.99
N PHE A 347 -13.09 -7.34 1.75
CA PHE A 347 -13.71 -6.04 2.00
C PHE A 347 -13.72 -5.14 0.77
N GLY A 348 -12.76 -5.28 -0.16
CA GLY A 348 -12.80 -4.61 -1.46
C GLY A 348 -14.03 -5.01 -2.27
N TYR A 349 -14.38 -6.30 -2.30
CA TYR A 349 -15.63 -6.76 -2.94
C TYR A 349 -16.87 -6.31 -2.16
N ILE A 350 -16.89 -6.49 -0.84
CA ILE A 350 -18.03 -6.08 0.01
C ILE A 350 -18.31 -4.59 -0.16
N PHE A 351 -17.29 -3.73 -0.11
CA PHE A 351 -17.45 -2.30 -0.28
C PHE A 351 -17.83 -1.92 -1.71
N GLY A 352 -17.45 -2.69 -2.73
CA GLY A 352 -18.01 -2.55 -4.07
C GLY A 352 -19.51 -2.80 -4.15
N VAL A 353 -20.00 -3.84 -3.45
CA VAL A 353 -21.44 -4.11 -3.34
C VAL A 353 -22.16 -2.99 -2.58
N VAL A 354 -21.59 -2.55 -1.44
CA VAL A 354 -22.14 -1.43 -0.66
C VAL A 354 -22.16 -0.13 -1.48
N TYR A 355 -21.11 0.14 -2.26
CA TYR A 355 -21.04 1.30 -3.13
C TYR A 355 -22.14 1.31 -4.18
N GLN A 356 -22.40 0.14 -4.81
CA GLN A 356 -23.39 0.01 -5.87
C GLN A 356 -24.84 0.16 -5.39
N TYR A 357 -25.22 -0.47 -4.28
CA TYR A 357 -26.60 -0.46 -3.79
C TYR A 357 -26.90 0.65 -2.78
N GLY A 358 -25.84 1.20 -2.19
CA GLY A 358 -25.89 2.34 -1.29
C GLY A 358 -25.20 3.53 -1.92
N ASN A 359 -24.04 3.87 -1.37
CA ASN A 359 -23.13 4.90 -1.87
C ASN A 359 -21.79 4.80 -1.11
N SER A 360 -20.87 5.72 -1.39
CA SER A 360 -19.59 5.83 -0.68
C SER A 360 -19.73 6.26 0.79
N TYR A 361 -20.73 7.06 1.17
CA TYR A 361 -20.97 7.42 2.58
C TYR A 361 -21.24 6.18 3.44
N MET A 362 -21.99 5.20 2.93
CA MET A 362 -22.27 3.94 3.63
C MET A 362 -21.01 3.12 3.88
N ILE A 363 -20.05 3.11 2.95
CA ILE A 363 -18.74 2.46 3.14
C ILE A 363 -18.02 3.08 4.34
N PHE A 364 -17.96 4.41 4.40
CA PHE A 364 -17.29 5.12 5.49
C PHE A 364 -18.06 5.00 6.83
N MET A 365 -19.39 4.91 6.79
CA MET A 365 -20.20 4.68 7.99
C MET A 365 -19.94 3.29 8.59
N ILE A 366 -19.94 2.24 7.76
CA ILE A 366 -19.60 0.87 8.19
C ILE A 366 -18.18 0.83 8.74
N SER A 367 -17.24 1.51 8.10
CA SER A 367 -15.85 1.63 8.55
C SER A 367 -15.75 2.30 9.92
N THR A 368 -16.50 3.38 10.13
CA THR A 368 -16.59 4.08 11.42
C THR A 368 -17.10 3.14 12.51
N GLY A 369 -18.12 2.34 12.22
CA GLY A 369 -18.61 1.28 13.12
C GLY A 369 -17.53 0.28 13.51
N ALA A 370 -16.71 -0.18 12.54
CA ALA A 370 -15.59 -1.09 12.81
C ALA A 370 -14.54 -0.45 13.73
N PHE A 371 -14.23 0.83 13.57
CA PHE A 371 -13.31 1.55 14.46
C PHE A 371 -13.89 1.76 15.87
N ILE A 372 -15.20 1.96 16.01
CA ILE A 372 -15.88 2.01 17.31
C ILE A 372 -15.78 0.63 18.01
N VAL A 373 -15.94 -0.47 17.28
CA VAL A 373 -15.70 -1.81 17.84
C VAL A 373 -14.24 -1.96 18.27
N ALA A 374 -13.29 -1.54 17.43
CA ALA A 374 -11.86 -1.59 17.76
C ALA A 374 -11.52 -0.78 19.02
N ILE A 375 -12.03 0.45 19.16
CA ILE A 375 -11.73 1.29 20.32
C ILE A 375 -12.30 0.69 21.62
N ILE A 376 -13.49 0.08 21.58
CA ILE A 376 -14.09 -0.59 22.74
C ILE A 376 -13.22 -1.78 23.18
N ILE A 377 -12.74 -2.58 22.22
CA ILE A 377 -11.82 -3.70 22.48
C ILE A 377 -10.52 -3.17 23.11
N LEU A 378 -9.95 -2.10 22.56
CA LEU A 378 -8.69 -1.50 23.02
C LEU A 378 -8.79 -0.88 24.43
N ILE A 379 -9.92 -0.28 24.77
CA ILE A 379 -10.12 0.28 26.12
C ILE A 379 -10.11 -0.86 27.15
N ARG A 380 -10.84 -1.95 26.85
CA ARG A 380 -11.02 -3.10 27.76
C ARG A 380 -9.84 -4.05 27.84
N THR A 381 -8.94 -4.04 26.85
CA THR A 381 -7.83 -5.01 26.80
C THR A 381 -6.73 -4.72 27.83
N LYS A 382 -6.15 -5.78 28.39
CA LYS A 382 -4.88 -5.73 29.14
C LYS A 382 -3.69 -6.17 28.29
N ASN A 383 -3.92 -6.60 27.04
CA ASN A 383 -2.86 -7.15 26.18
C ASN A 383 -1.77 -6.14 25.82
N PHE A 384 -2.04 -4.84 25.93
CA PHE A 384 -1.10 -3.75 25.64
C PHE A 384 -0.31 -3.25 26.85
N GLU A 385 -0.51 -3.84 28.03
CA GLU A 385 0.25 -3.49 29.23
C GLU A 385 1.69 -4.07 29.15
N GLY A 386 2.68 -3.28 29.57
CA GLY A 386 4.09 -3.73 29.65
C GLY A 386 4.88 -3.72 28.34
N ILE A 387 4.34 -3.16 27.25
CA ILE A 387 5.05 -3.07 25.96
C ILE A 387 6.00 -1.87 25.97
N GLY A 388 7.29 -2.16 26.17
CA GLY A 388 8.37 -1.18 26.04
C GLY A 388 8.91 -1.15 24.61
N ILE A 389 8.98 0.04 24.01
CA ILE A 389 9.45 0.25 22.63
C ILE A 389 10.98 0.42 22.58
N ASN A 390 11.64 0.63 23.73
CA ASN A 390 13.10 0.77 23.84
C ASN A 390 13.89 -0.54 23.64
N LYS A 391 13.28 -1.59 23.08
CA LYS A 391 13.94 -2.84 22.66
C LYS A 391 13.96 -3.03 21.14
N VAL A 392 13.68 -1.97 20.37
CA VAL A 392 13.72 -1.96 18.89
C VAL A 392 14.98 -1.28 18.41
#